data_AF-A0A5P2W0Q3-F1
#
_entry.id   AF-A0A5P2W0Q3-F1
#
_cell.length_a   1.000
_cell.length_b   1.000
_cell.length_c   1.000
_cell.angle_alpha   90.00
_cell.angle_beta   90.00
_cell.angle_gamma   90.00
#
_symmetry.space_group_name_H-M   'P 1'
#
loop_
_entity.id
_entity.type
_entity.pdbx_description
1 polymer ?
#
loop_
_entity_poly.entity_id
_entity_poly.type
_entity_poly.pdbx_seq_one_letter_code
_entity_poly.pdbx_strand_id
1 'polypeptide(L)'
;MDPTRPGSMETRRLLDERTADLQRVKAEYDNYRKQVRRDRMAVREIAAQNVLRALLPVLDAVESARRQGTVEPGLKAVADVLETQLGSLGLRTFGQEGEPFDPTRHEAVTHVVSPGTDRLTCTEILSPGYRAGDRLLRAARVVVTGPPPPAGTGDAPRSHDGGAPREQPGLCP
;
A
#
# COMPACT_ATOMS: atom_id res chain seq x y z
N MET A 1 17.81 32.89 60.76
CA MET A 1 16.89 31.74 60.62
C MET A 1 17.78 30.51 60.53
N ASP A 2 17.83 29.71 61.60
CA ASP A 2 18.77 28.59 61.75
C ASP A 2 18.34 27.41 60.84
N PRO A 3 19.14 27.01 59.84
CA PRO A 3 18.78 25.94 58.90
C PRO A 3 18.81 24.53 59.52
N THR A 4 19.28 24.38 60.76
CA THR A 4 19.65 23.10 61.38
C THR A 4 18.57 22.50 62.29
N ARG A 5 17.35 23.06 62.35
CA ARG A 5 16.24 22.40 63.07
C ARG A 5 15.79 21.14 62.34
N PRO A 6 15.61 20.00 63.01
CA PRO A 6 15.29 18.72 62.36
C PRO A 6 14.04 18.78 61.45
N GLY A 7 13.03 19.57 61.83
CA GLY A 7 11.82 19.77 61.01
C GLY A 7 12.02 20.57 59.71
N SER A 8 13.03 21.46 59.61
CA SER A 8 13.26 22.25 58.39
C SER A 8 13.95 21.46 57.28
N MET A 9 14.84 20.54 57.64
CA MET A 9 15.50 19.62 56.69
C MET A 9 14.53 18.60 56.13
N GLU A 10 13.66 18.02 56.97
CA GLU A 10 12.62 17.08 56.55
C GLU A 10 11.60 17.74 55.63
N THR A 11 11.16 18.97 55.96
CA THR A 11 10.27 19.76 55.09
C THR A 11 10.90 20.01 53.72
N ARG A 12 12.19 20.35 53.66
CA ARG A 12 12.89 20.61 52.38
C ARG A 12 13.01 19.35 51.54
N ARG A 13 13.32 18.21 52.16
CA ARG A 13 13.35 16.91 51.47
C ARG A 13 11.99 16.56 50.89
N LEU A 14 10.91 16.71 51.66
CA LEU A 14 9.54 16.46 51.16
C LEU A 14 9.19 17.40 50.00
N LEU A 15 9.59 18.68 50.06
CA LEU A 15 9.40 19.63 48.96
C LEU A 15 10.15 19.20 47.69
N ASP A 16 11.39 18.77 47.82
CA ASP A 16 12.21 18.31 46.70
C ASP A 16 11.64 17.02 46.10
N GLU A 17 11.24 16.05 46.92
CA GLU A 17 10.57 14.81 46.49
C GLU A 17 9.27 15.10 45.74
N ARG A 18 8.41 15.98 46.29
CA ARG A 18 7.16 16.38 45.62
C ARG A 18 7.41 17.15 44.34
N THR A 19 8.43 18.00 44.30
CA THR A 19 8.80 18.73 43.08
C THR A 19 9.30 17.78 42.00
N ALA A 20 10.13 16.79 42.36
CA ALA A 20 10.59 15.76 41.45
C ALA A 20 9.43 14.90 40.92
N ASP A 21 8.49 14.51 41.78
CA ASP A 21 7.28 13.79 41.38
C ASP A 21 6.44 14.60 40.38
N LEU A 22 6.22 15.89 40.66
CA LEU A 22 5.48 16.79 39.77
C LEU A 22 6.19 16.96 38.42
N GLN A 23 7.52 17.07 38.41
CA GLN A 23 8.29 17.15 37.17
C GLN A 23 8.19 15.85 36.36
N ARG A 24 8.23 14.70 37.02
CA ARG A 24 8.06 13.39 36.37
C ARG A 24 6.68 13.25 35.76
N VAL A 25 5.62 13.53 36.52
CA VAL A 25 4.23 13.48 36.01
C VAL A 25 4.03 14.46 34.85
N LYS A 26 4.61 15.66 34.92
CA LYS A 26 4.56 16.62 33.81
C LYS A 26 5.25 16.07 32.56
N ALA A 27 6.42 15.46 32.70
CA ALA A 27 7.13 14.85 31.58
C ALA A 27 6.35 13.67 30.97
N GLU A 28 5.76 12.81 31.80
CA GLU A 28 4.88 11.72 31.36
C GLU A 28 3.66 12.27 30.58
N TYR A 29 3.03 13.34 31.07
CA TYR A 29 1.91 13.99 30.40
C TYR A 29 2.31 14.62 29.06
N ASP A 30 3.44 15.31 28.99
CA ASP A 30 3.94 15.91 27.74
C ASP A 30 4.26 14.84 26.69
N ASN A 31 4.85 13.73 27.10
CA ASN A 31 5.09 12.57 26.25
C ASN A 31 3.79 11.94 25.76
N TYR A 32 2.82 11.71 26.66
CA TYR A 32 1.50 11.20 26.31
C TYR A 32 0.79 12.12 25.31
N ARG A 33 0.77 13.44 25.56
CA ARG A 33 0.15 14.42 24.65
C ARG A 33 0.82 14.44 23.28
N LYS A 34 2.14 14.27 23.21
CA LYS A 34 2.87 14.13 21.94
C LYS A 34 2.48 12.85 21.21
N GLN A 35 2.37 11.74 21.93
CA GLN A 35 1.97 10.45 21.39
C GLN A 35 0.54 10.49 20.84
N VAL A 36 -0.43 10.93 21.64
CA VAL A 36 -1.84 11.04 21.22
C VAL A 36 -2.01 11.91 19.97
N ARG A 37 -1.24 13.01 19.85
CA ARG A 37 -1.29 13.84 18.63
C ARG A 37 -0.81 13.08 17.40
N ARG A 38 0.27 12.30 17.51
CA ARG A 38 0.77 11.47 16.40
C ARG A 38 -0.23 10.39 16.04
N ASP A 39 -0.79 9.69 17.02
CA ASP A 39 -1.76 8.61 16.80
C ASP A 39 -3.02 9.16 16.11
N ARG A 40 -3.51 10.32 16.51
CA ARG A 40 -4.63 10.99 15.83
C ARG A 40 -4.34 11.31 14.36
N MET A 41 -3.13 11.74 14.05
CA MET A 41 -2.72 11.99 12.66
C MET A 41 -2.62 10.69 11.86
N ALA A 42 -2.02 9.65 12.46
CA ALA A 42 -1.93 8.33 11.83
C ALA A 42 -3.32 7.73 11.56
N VAL A 43 -4.27 7.84 12.49
CA VAL A 43 -5.65 7.37 12.29
C VAL A 43 -6.34 8.11 11.15
N ARG A 44 -6.15 9.43 11.04
CA ARG A 44 -6.70 10.22 9.92
C ARG A 44 -6.12 9.78 8.58
N GLU A 45 -4.81 9.54 8.53
CA GLU A 45 -4.14 9.08 7.31
C GLU A 45 -4.59 7.68 6.90
N ILE A 46 -4.68 6.75 7.86
CA ILE A 46 -5.20 5.40 7.62
C ILE A 46 -6.65 5.45 7.13
N ALA A 47 -7.50 6.28 7.73
CA ALA A 47 -8.88 6.45 7.30
C ALA A 47 -8.97 6.96 5.85
N ALA A 48 -8.18 7.97 5.48
CA ALA A 48 -8.10 8.46 4.10
C ALA A 48 -7.61 7.36 3.15
N GLN A 49 -6.56 6.62 3.51
CA GLN A 49 -6.03 5.51 2.72
C GLN A 49 -7.05 4.39 2.49
N ASN A 50 -7.89 4.08 3.49
CA ASN A 50 -8.95 3.08 3.35
C ASN A 50 -10.02 3.52 2.35
N VAL A 51 -10.42 4.81 2.38
CA VAL A 51 -11.37 5.37 1.41
C VAL A 51 -10.76 5.36 0.01
N LEU A 52 -9.51 5.81 -0.14
CA LEU A 52 -8.80 5.78 -1.43
C LEU A 52 -8.72 4.35 -1.99
N ARG A 53 -8.40 3.37 -1.14
CA ARG A 53 -8.35 1.95 -1.52
C ARG A 53 -9.71 1.45 -2.01
N ALA A 54 -10.80 1.81 -1.32
CA ALA A 54 -12.15 1.42 -1.70
C ALA A 54 -12.61 2.03 -3.04
N LEU A 55 -12.04 3.18 -3.43
CA LEU A 55 -12.37 3.87 -4.68
C LEU A 55 -11.51 3.43 -5.87
N LEU A 56 -10.45 2.63 -5.67
CA LEU A 56 -9.60 2.17 -6.78
C LEU A 56 -10.37 1.42 -7.89
N PRO A 57 -11.34 0.53 -7.59
CA PRO A 57 -12.12 -0.14 -8.65
C PRO A 57 -12.90 0.84 -9.53
N VAL A 58 -13.29 2.01 -9.00
CA VAL A 58 -13.98 3.05 -9.77
C VAL A 58 -13.02 3.70 -10.76
N LEU A 59 -11.78 3.98 -10.32
CA LEU A 59 -10.73 4.49 -11.20
C LEU A 59 -10.39 3.49 -12.31
N ASP A 60 -10.31 2.20 -11.96
CA ASP A 60 -10.06 1.14 -12.95
C ASP A 60 -11.18 1.06 -14.00
N ALA A 61 -12.45 1.19 -13.58
CA ALA A 61 -13.58 1.19 -14.49
C ALA A 61 -13.55 2.40 -15.43
N VAL A 62 -13.20 3.59 -14.92
CA VAL A 62 -13.00 4.81 -15.72
C VAL A 62 -11.88 4.60 -16.75
N GLU A 63 -10.74 4.05 -16.33
CA GLU A 63 -9.62 3.80 -17.24
C GLU A 63 -9.96 2.74 -18.29
N SER A 64 -10.65 1.65 -17.89
CA SER A 64 -11.15 0.64 -18.82
C SER A 64 -12.07 1.26 -19.87
N ALA A 65 -13.00 2.12 -19.46
CA ALA A 65 -13.88 2.83 -20.38
C ALA A 65 -13.09 3.75 -21.32
N ARG A 66 -12.06 4.45 -20.81
CA ARG A 66 -11.15 5.29 -21.62
C ARG A 66 -10.44 4.45 -22.70
N ARG A 67 -9.92 3.27 -22.35
CA ARG A 67 -9.24 2.36 -23.30
C ARG A 67 -10.20 1.81 -24.38
N GLN A 68 -11.46 1.58 -24.03
CA GLN A 68 -12.49 1.09 -24.97
C GLN A 68 -13.09 2.19 -25.85
N GLY A 69 -12.73 3.47 -25.61
CA GLY A 69 -13.27 4.61 -26.36
C GLY A 69 -14.73 4.94 -26.02
N THR A 70 -15.29 4.39 -24.94
CA THR A 70 -16.71 4.53 -24.56
C THR A 70 -16.95 5.70 -23.60
N VAL A 71 -16.02 6.64 -23.48
CA VAL A 71 -16.14 7.75 -22.53
C VAL A 71 -16.84 8.93 -23.18
N GLU A 72 -18.13 9.01 -22.91
CA GLU A 72 -18.94 10.19 -23.22
C GLU A 72 -18.34 11.45 -22.55
N PRO A 73 -18.46 12.65 -23.15
CA PRO A 73 -17.89 13.89 -22.62
C PRO A 73 -18.28 14.18 -21.16
N GLY A 74 -19.52 13.84 -20.76
CA GLY A 74 -19.99 13.99 -19.38
C GLY A 74 -19.26 13.08 -18.39
N LEU A 75 -18.99 11.83 -18.77
CA LEU A 75 -18.25 10.89 -17.93
C LEU A 75 -16.78 11.32 -17.79
N LYS A 76 -16.19 11.85 -18.87
CA LYS A 76 -14.83 12.41 -18.84
C LYS A 76 -14.71 13.53 -17.80
N ALA A 77 -15.65 14.48 -17.80
CA ALA A 77 -15.64 15.59 -16.84
C ALA A 77 -15.73 15.10 -15.38
N VAL A 78 -16.57 14.10 -15.12
CA VAL A 78 -16.68 13.47 -13.79
C VAL A 78 -15.38 12.77 -13.40
N ALA A 79 -14.77 12.02 -14.32
CA ALA A 79 -13.49 11.35 -14.10
C ALA A 79 -12.37 12.35 -13.77
N ASP A 80 -12.27 13.44 -14.52
CA ASP A 80 -11.22 14.44 -14.33
C ASP A 80 -11.38 15.15 -12.96
N VAL A 81 -12.62 15.45 -12.56
CA VAL A 81 -12.92 16.00 -11.23
C VAL A 81 -12.56 14.98 -10.15
N LEU A 82 -12.96 13.71 -10.30
CA LEU A 82 -12.65 12.64 -9.36
C LEU A 82 -11.14 12.49 -9.17
N GLU A 83 -10.37 12.39 -10.26
CA GLU A 83 -8.91 12.29 -10.23
C GLU A 83 -8.27 13.50 -9.55
N THR A 84 -8.78 14.71 -9.81
CA THR A 84 -8.33 15.94 -9.15
C THR A 84 -8.59 15.90 -7.64
N GLN A 85 -9.80 15.50 -7.22
CA GLN A 85 -10.15 15.43 -5.80
C GLN A 85 -9.34 14.38 -5.06
N LEU A 86 -9.18 13.18 -5.63
CA LEU A 86 -8.36 12.13 -5.05
C LEU A 86 -6.87 12.52 -5.02
N GLY A 87 -6.40 13.23 -6.04
CA GLY A 87 -5.07 13.81 -6.08
C GLY A 87 -4.82 14.81 -4.95
N SER A 88 -5.82 15.60 -4.56
CA SER A 88 -5.73 16.52 -3.41
C SER A 88 -5.65 15.79 -2.07
N LEU A 89 -6.25 14.61 -1.96
CA LEU A 89 -6.12 13.69 -0.82
C LEU A 89 -4.78 12.94 -0.79
N GLY A 90 -3.87 13.23 -1.73
CA GLY A 90 -2.52 12.66 -1.78
C GLY A 90 -2.40 11.40 -2.63
N LEU A 91 -3.44 11.01 -3.37
CA LEU A 91 -3.36 9.90 -4.33
C LEU A 91 -2.38 10.25 -5.46
N ARG A 92 -1.50 9.32 -5.80
CA ARG A 92 -0.59 9.40 -6.94
C ARG A 92 -0.62 8.08 -7.70
N THR A 93 -0.74 8.18 -9.02
CA THR A 93 -0.65 7.06 -9.95
C THR A 93 0.80 6.85 -10.39
N PHE A 94 1.19 5.61 -10.69
CA PHE A 94 2.49 5.24 -11.24
C PHE A 94 2.39 3.93 -12.04
N GLY A 95 3.46 3.54 -12.73
CA GLY A 95 3.47 2.39 -13.64
C GLY A 95 3.25 2.86 -15.06
N GLN A 96 4.32 3.35 -15.68
CA GLN A 96 4.36 3.74 -17.08
C GLN A 96 5.12 2.70 -17.90
N GLU A 97 4.75 2.55 -19.17
CA GLU A 97 5.48 1.70 -20.10
C GLU A 97 6.93 2.20 -20.24
N GLY A 98 7.88 1.26 -20.23
CA GLY A 98 9.31 1.54 -20.26
C GLY A 98 9.96 1.80 -18.89
N GLU A 99 9.19 1.85 -17.80
CA GLU A 99 9.78 1.99 -16.46
C GLU A 99 10.57 0.72 -16.05
N PRO A 100 11.69 0.89 -15.31
CA PRO A 100 12.40 -0.26 -14.76
C PRO A 100 11.52 -0.99 -13.74
N PHE A 101 11.50 -2.32 -13.81
CA PHE A 101 10.73 -3.12 -12.87
C PHE A 101 11.30 -2.99 -11.45
N ASP A 102 10.41 -2.74 -10.49
CA ASP A 102 10.72 -2.63 -9.07
C ASP A 102 9.72 -3.48 -8.28
N PRO A 103 10.14 -4.61 -7.69
CA PRO A 103 9.26 -5.51 -6.93
C PRO A 103 8.52 -4.84 -5.77
N THR A 104 9.01 -3.69 -5.27
CA THR A 104 8.36 -2.98 -4.15
C THR A 104 7.13 -2.19 -4.60
N ARG A 105 6.98 -1.93 -5.91
CA ARG A 105 5.91 -1.09 -6.48
C ARG A 105 5.18 -1.77 -7.64
N HIS A 106 5.80 -2.74 -8.28
CA HIS A 106 5.30 -3.43 -9.45
C HIS A 106 5.01 -4.90 -9.12
N GLU A 107 3.87 -5.38 -9.62
CA GLU A 107 3.49 -6.79 -9.62
C GLU A 107 3.61 -7.32 -11.05
N ALA A 108 4.61 -8.17 -11.29
CA ALA A 108 4.82 -8.80 -12.58
C ALA A 108 3.77 -9.91 -12.78
N VAL A 109 2.82 -9.68 -13.69
CA VAL A 109 1.76 -10.66 -14.01
C VAL A 109 2.26 -11.65 -15.08
N THR A 110 3.04 -11.15 -16.03
CA THR A 110 3.58 -11.93 -17.14
C THR A 110 5.04 -11.56 -17.35
N HIS A 111 5.90 -12.57 -17.56
CA HIS A 111 7.30 -12.38 -17.91
C HIS A 111 7.53 -12.85 -19.34
N VAL A 112 7.92 -11.93 -20.22
CA VAL A 112 8.33 -12.20 -21.59
C VAL A 112 9.85 -12.28 -21.64
N VAL A 113 10.37 -13.42 -22.09
CA VAL A 113 11.81 -13.61 -22.25
C VAL A 113 12.27 -12.91 -23.53
N SER A 114 13.21 -11.97 -23.41
CA SER A 114 13.82 -11.31 -24.56
C SER A 114 15.34 -11.42 -24.50
N PRO A 115 15.98 -12.05 -25.50
CA PRO A 115 17.42 -12.10 -25.59
C PRO A 115 17.95 -10.71 -25.98
N GLY A 116 18.66 -10.05 -25.05
CA GLY A 116 19.28 -8.74 -25.31
C GLY A 116 19.05 -7.68 -24.23
N THR A 117 18.25 -7.96 -23.21
CA THR A 117 18.04 -7.03 -22.09
C THR A 117 18.58 -7.63 -20.78
N ASP A 118 19.48 -6.90 -20.12
CA ASP A 118 20.09 -7.34 -18.85
C ASP A 118 19.20 -7.05 -17.63
N ARG A 119 18.09 -6.32 -17.81
CA ARG A 119 17.19 -5.86 -16.74
C ARG A 119 15.74 -6.14 -17.08
N LEU A 120 14.92 -6.37 -16.05
CA LEU A 120 13.47 -6.45 -16.18
C LEU A 120 12.90 -5.03 -16.36
N THR A 121 12.15 -4.84 -17.43
CA THR A 121 11.49 -3.57 -17.77
C THR A 121 10.00 -3.80 -17.95
N CYS A 122 9.17 -2.87 -17.46
CA CYS A 122 7.73 -2.88 -17.64
C CYS A 122 7.40 -2.55 -19.09
N THR A 123 6.98 -3.53 -19.89
CA THR A 123 6.66 -3.33 -21.32
C THR A 123 5.19 -3.03 -21.56
N GLU A 124 4.31 -3.51 -20.70
CA GLU A 124 2.87 -3.23 -20.79
C GLU A 124 2.31 -3.05 -19.38
N ILE A 125 1.40 -2.08 -19.22
CA ILE A 125 0.74 -1.80 -17.94
C ILE A 125 -0.70 -2.29 -18.00
N LEU A 126 -0.96 -3.43 -17.36
CA LEU A 126 -2.30 -4.00 -17.30
C LEU A 126 -3.21 -3.16 -16.42
N SER A 127 -2.70 -2.72 -15.27
CA SER A 127 -3.41 -1.84 -14.33
C SER A 127 -2.41 -0.92 -13.62
N PRO A 128 -2.71 0.39 -13.50
CA PRO A 128 -1.82 1.32 -12.85
C PRO A 128 -1.70 1.04 -11.35
N GLY A 129 -0.55 1.45 -10.81
CA GLY A 129 -0.27 1.42 -9.39
C GLY A 129 -0.71 2.71 -8.72
N TYR A 130 -1.11 2.61 -7.46
CA TYR A 130 -1.57 3.75 -6.68
C TYR A 130 -0.86 3.83 -5.33
N ARG A 131 -0.45 5.03 -4.95
CA ARG A 131 0.10 5.35 -3.63
C ARG A 131 -0.57 6.57 -3.03
N ALA A 132 -0.62 6.65 -1.71
CA ALA A 132 -1.08 7.82 -0.98
C ALA A 132 0.01 8.26 -0.01
N GLY A 133 0.61 9.43 -0.27
CA GLY A 133 1.81 9.86 0.43
C GLY A 133 2.94 8.84 0.26
N ASP A 134 3.42 8.30 1.38
CA ASP A 134 4.49 7.31 1.42
C ASP A 134 3.99 5.86 1.41
N ARG A 135 2.67 5.65 1.48
CA ARG A 135 2.09 4.30 1.56
C ARG A 135 1.62 3.81 0.20
N LEU A 136 2.07 2.61 -0.16
CA LEU A 136 1.57 1.89 -1.33
C LEU A 136 0.13 1.42 -1.08
N LEU A 137 -0.81 1.83 -1.93
CA LEU A 137 -2.18 1.32 -1.90
C LEU A 137 -2.28 0.05 -2.74
N ARG A 138 -1.78 0.09 -3.97
CA ARG A 138 -1.79 -1.06 -4.89
C ARG A 138 -0.56 -1.01 -5.78
N ALA A 139 0.09 -2.14 -5.97
CA ALA A 139 1.17 -2.27 -6.94
C ALA A 139 0.63 -2.12 -8.37
N ALA A 140 1.44 -1.57 -9.28
CA ALA A 140 1.10 -1.56 -10.70
C ALA A 140 1.24 -2.98 -11.26
N ARG A 141 0.22 -3.47 -11.94
CA ARG A 141 0.24 -4.80 -12.56
C ARG A 141 0.81 -4.66 -13.96
N VAL A 142 1.95 -5.30 -14.19
CA VAL A 142 2.76 -5.06 -15.38
C VAL A 142 3.17 -6.37 -16.05
N VAL A 143 3.32 -6.31 -17.36
CA VAL A 143 4.08 -7.30 -18.13
C VAL A 143 5.53 -6.85 -18.13
N VAL A 144 6.43 -7.73 -17.70
CA VAL A 144 7.87 -7.46 -17.70
C VAL A 144 8.56 -8.20 -18.83
N THR A 145 9.52 -7.55 -19.46
CA THR A 145 10.41 -8.18 -20.42
C THR A 145 11.83 -8.18 -19.88
N GLY A 146 12.54 -9.31 -19.98
CA GLY A 146 13.93 -9.41 -19.53
C GLY A 146 14.53 -10.81 -19.68
N PRO A 147 15.68 -11.07 -19.04
CA PRO A 147 16.39 -12.33 -19.16
C PRO A 147 15.57 -13.48 -18.53
N PRO A 148 15.79 -14.74 -18.93
CA PRO A 148 15.06 -15.88 -18.37
C PRO A 148 15.20 -15.91 -16.84
N PRO A 149 14.13 -16.29 -16.10
CA PRO A 149 14.20 -16.37 -14.65
C PRO A 149 15.29 -17.38 -14.24
N PRO A 150 16.01 -17.14 -13.13
CA PRO A 150 17.02 -18.09 -12.66
C PRO A 150 16.34 -19.45 -12.45
N ALA A 151 16.90 -20.50 -13.05
CA ALA A 151 16.37 -21.85 -12.95
C ALA A 151 16.34 -22.29 -11.47
N GLY A 152 15.17 -22.26 -10.83
CA GLY A 152 15.08 -22.60 -9.40
C GLY A 152 13.76 -22.37 -8.66
N THR A 153 12.79 -21.62 -9.19
CA THR A 153 11.51 -21.40 -8.47
C THR A 153 10.34 -21.91 -9.30
N GLY A 154 10.13 -23.23 -9.26
CA GLY A 154 8.97 -23.87 -9.87
C GLY A 154 7.73 -23.68 -9.01
N ASP A 155 6.80 -22.86 -9.47
CA ASP A 155 5.38 -23.08 -9.20
C ASP A 155 4.73 -23.50 -10.52
N ALA A 156 4.68 -24.82 -10.74
CA ALA A 156 4.00 -25.41 -11.88
C ALA A 156 2.52 -25.57 -11.52
N PRO A 157 1.57 -25.11 -12.35
CA PRO A 157 0.17 -25.37 -12.08
C PRO A 157 -0.10 -26.87 -12.21
N ARG A 158 -0.59 -27.48 -11.13
CA ARG A 158 -1.06 -28.88 -11.14
C ARG A 158 -2.28 -28.97 -12.06
N SER A 159 -2.06 -29.50 -13.26
CA SER A 159 -3.12 -30.00 -14.14
C SER A 159 -3.80 -31.19 -13.44
N HIS A 160 -5.00 -30.95 -12.89
CA HIS A 160 -5.93 -32.02 -12.56
C HIS A 160 -6.55 -32.48 -13.88
N ASP A 161 -5.98 -33.52 -14.48
CA ASP A 161 -6.62 -34.25 -15.57
C ASP A 161 -7.18 -35.56 -15.00
N GLY A 162 -8.51 -35.67 -14.98
CA GLY A 162 -9.27 -36.71 -14.30
C GLY A 162 -10.26 -37.36 -15.26
N GLY A 163 -9.74 -38.15 -16.19
CA GLY A 163 -10.32 -39.40 -16.71
C GLY A 163 -11.77 -39.41 -17.19
N ALA A 164 -11.95 -39.34 -18.51
CA ALA A 164 -13.18 -39.84 -19.16
C ALA A 164 -13.24 -41.39 -19.13
N PRO A 165 -14.40 -42.03 -18.83
CA PRO A 165 -14.54 -43.47 -18.95
C PRO A 165 -14.78 -43.90 -20.40
N ARG A 166 -14.07 -44.96 -20.80
CA ARG A 166 -14.11 -45.61 -22.12
C ARG A 166 -15.44 -46.31 -22.39
N GLU A 167 -15.91 -46.16 -23.63
CA GLU A 167 -17.01 -46.87 -24.26
C GLU A 167 -16.86 -48.40 -24.17
N GLN A 168 -17.98 -49.09 -23.91
CA GLN A 168 -18.13 -50.53 -24.09
C GLN A 168 -18.74 -50.79 -25.49
N PRO A 169 -18.18 -51.67 -26.32
CA PRO A 169 -18.88 -52.15 -27.50
C PRO A 169 -19.82 -53.31 -27.12
N GLY A 170 -21.06 -53.23 -27.61
CA GLY A 170 -22.11 -54.20 -27.36
C GLY A 170 -21.83 -55.59 -27.94
N LEU A 171 -22.40 -56.60 -27.27
CA LEU A 171 -22.55 -57.95 -27.80
C LEU A 171 -23.93 -58.49 -27.38
N CYS A 172 -24.87 -58.52 -28.33
CA CYS A 172 -26.03 -59.41 -28.35
C CYS A 172 -25.59 -60.77 -28.95
N PRO A 173 -26.34 -61.89 -28.81
CA PRO A 173 -27.77 -61.99 -28.49
C PRO A 173 -28.11 -62.79 -27.21
#